data_AF-A0A255R288-F1
#
_entry.id   AF-A0A255R288-F1
#
_cell.length_a   1.000
_cell.length_b   1.000
_cell.length_c   1.000
_cell.angle_alpha   90.00
_cell.angle_beta   90.00
_cell.angle_gamma   90.00
#
_symmetry.space_group_name_H-M   'P 1'
#
loop_
_entity.id
_entity.type
_entity.pdbx_description
1 polymer ?
#
loop_
_entity_poly.entity_id
_entity_poly.type
_entity_poly.pdbx_seq_one_letter_code
_entity_poly.pdbx_strand_id
1 'polypeptide(L)'
;MSESVLLTDDHPVDPDDELLVAYLDNELEDNERQSVERRLVAEPEFRHRLQMLQTGWDWLDEIPGEAIDEKLVESTIEMVVSDIAPAKPEKASWLFENRRAVFTIAAIGFAFGVGVISTTYARRLSLQKQFDDLAVAEEIDAYSLGPDFKFFNELATNPRWQAMAFAMQQINERSMEPQRLVESLPADDIATAVKSLPSDQRDKLLVKWNRFESFDDSTKASLRDTAAKVNEREERDSLLTTMKVASIWIEDLPDEMRDAIRSDNANVRADAIEEAIQYKMADLSFDSGKLISESTSERIFAWLDAILWDRIDELPPEMAERFRSGVKQPNGNTEIFKLVMMYQMLDDPDQHGRRRFGFNRFPFSGGRPEPPQDGPPPPDGDADANRDGPSGRPPGPVRLRRVTEDEYSVLRSMLDKDALMTLDALTSYSTQFAGETAVNATLRTWAQESVRRHIAELRNHDDSTVLERYLDYDKDSRFGEDRDTLDLQSPSRIKKEIFDRRRFDFRR
;
A
#
# COMPACT_ATOMS: atom_id res chain seq x y z
N MET A 1 48.97 10.94 13.40
CA MET A 1 49.18 10.65 11.97
C MET A 1 49.09 9.15 11.85
N SER A 2 47.93 8.66 11.42
CA SER A 2 47.66 7.24 11.22
C SER A 2 48.33 6.82 9.92
N GLU A 3 49.17 5.79 9.97
CA GLU A 3 49.81 5.21 8.79
C GLU A 3 48.73 4.76 7.80
N SER A 4 48.70 5.37 6.62
CA SER A 4 47.92 4.89 5.49
C SER A 4 48.57 3.60 5.00
N VAL A 5 48.06 2.48 5.47
CA VAL A 5 48.36 1.15 4.93
C VAL A 5 47.88 1.16 3.47
N LEU A 6 48.81 1.29 2.53
CA LEU A 6 48.53 1.05 1.12
C LEU A 6 48.16 -0.44 0.99
N LEU A 7 46.94 -0.72 0.52
CA LEU A 7 46.50 -2.07 0.18
C LEU A 7 47.45 -2.66 -0.87
N THR A 8 48.40 -3.47 -0.41
CA THR A 8 49.09 -4.44 -1.25
C THR A 8 48.15 -5.62 -1.47
N ASP A 9 48.06 -6.09 -2.72
CA ASP A 9 47.20 -7.17 -3.27
C ASP A 9 47.29 -8.54 -2.57
N ASP A 10 48.08 -8.66 -1.49
CA ASP A 10 48.35 -9.89 -0.74
C ASP A 10 47.53 -10.01 0.57
N HIS A 11 46.62 -9.08 0.86
CA HIS A 11 45.71 -9.24 2.00
C HIS A 11 44.53 -10.16 1.62
N PRO A 12 44.31 -11.27 2.33
CA PRO A 12 43.15 -12.12 2.07
C PRO A 12 41.88 -11.30 2.27
N VAL A 13 41.07 -11.20 1.23
CA VAL A 13 39.72 -10.61 1.29
C VAL A 13 38.92 -11.41 2.31
N ASP A 14 38.20 -10.70 3.19
CA ASP A 14 37.32 -11.36 4.16
C ASP A 14 36.24 -12.12 3.38
N PRO A 15 36.07 -13.44 3.57
CA PRO A 15 35.06 -14.22 2.83
C PRO A 15 33.64 -13.69 2.99
N ASP A 16 33.36 -12.98 4.10
CA ASP A 16 32.08 -12.32 4.29
C ASP A 16 31.86 -11.15 3.32
N ASP A 17 32.91 -10.44 2.93
CA ASP A 17 32.80 -9.32 1.99
C ASP A 17 32.56 -9.83 0.55
N GLU A 18 33.17 -10.94 0.15
CA GLU A 18 32.91 -11.61 -1.13
C GLU A 18 31.45 -12.08 -1.23
N LEU A 19 30.92 -12.68 -0.15
CA LEU A 19 29.53 -13.13 -0.08
C LEU A 19 28.54 -11.96 -0.16
N LEU A 20 28.85 -10.82 0.48
CA LEU A 20 28.01 -9.62 0.43
C LEU A 20 28.05 -8.93 -0.94
N VAL A 21 29.20 -8.93 -1.62
CA VAL A 21 29.30 -8.41 -3.00
C VAL A 21 28.49 -9.28 -3.95
N ALA A 22 28.62 -10.61 -3.88
CA ALA A 22 27.81 -11.53 -4.69
C ALA A 22 26.30 -11.37 -4.41
N TYR A 23 25.92 -11.04 -3.17
CA TYR A 23 24.53 -10.72 -2.83
C TYR A 23 24.05 -9.42 -3.50
N LEU A 24 24.88 -8.37 -3.54
CA LEU A 24 24.57 -7.09 -4.20
C LEU A 24 24.46 -7.24 -5.73
N ASP A 25 25.36 -8.00 -6.33
CA ASP A 25 25.38 -8.28 -7.79
C ASP A 25 24.32 -9.31 -8.22
N ASN A 26 23.55 -9.84 -7.27
CA ASN A 26 22.49 -10.82 -7.48
C ASN A 26 22.99 -12.16 -8.05
N GLU A 27 24.24 -12.53 -7.75
CA GLU A 27 24.91 -13.76 -8.24
C GLU A 27 24.76 -14.96 -7.30
N LEU A 28 24.21 -14.79 -6.10
CA LEU A 28 23.99 -15.89 -5.15
C LEU A 28 22.84 -16.82 -5.55
N GLU A 29 23.06 -18.13 -5.35
CA GLU A 29 22.02 -19.16 -5.41
C GLU A 29 20.96 -18.94 -4.31
N ASP A 30 19.74 -19.47 -4.50
CA ASP A 30 18.60 -19.23 -3.59
C ASP A 30 18.87 -19.64 -2.13
N ASN A 31 19.61 -20.74 -1.93
CA ASN A 31 20.00 -21.24 -0.61
C ASN A 31 21.01 -20.31 0.10
N GLU A 32 21.99 -19.79 -0.63
CA GLU A 32 23.01 -18.86 -0.15
C GLU A 32 22.39 -17.50 0.15
N ARG A 33 21.52 -17.01 -0.74
CA ARG A 33 20.73 -15.79 -0.54
C ARG A 33 19.89 -15.84 0.73
N GLN A 34 19.14 -16.92 0.95
CA GLN A 34 18.37 -17.11 2.20
C GLN A 34 19.27 -17.22 3.44
N SER A 35 20.51 -17.69 3.30
CA SER A 35 21.48 -17.72 4.40
C SER A 35 21.96 -16.30 4.74
N VAL A 36 22.33 -15.51 3.71
CA VAL A 36 22.74 -14.10 3.84
C VAL A 36 21.62 -13.27 4.45
N GLU A 37 20.39 -13.39 3.98
CA GLU A 37 19.23 -12.67 4.51
C GLU A 37 18.98 -12.98 6.00
N ARG A 38 19.10 -14.25 6.39
CA ARG A 38 19.00 -14.65 7.81
C ARG A 38 20.11 -14.03 8.65
N ARG A 39 21.35 -14.01 8.15
CA ARG A 39 22.49 -13.36 8.82
C ARG A 39 22.28 -11.84 8.92
N LEU A 40 21.80 -11.19 7.87
CA LEU A 40 21.49 -9.75 7.89
C LEU A 40 20.45 -9.42 8.98
N VAL A 41 19.44 -10.26 9.19
CA VAL A 41 18.46 -10.04 10.28
C VAL A 41 19.09 -10.26 11.66
N ALA A 42 19.92 -11.30 11.82
CA ALA A 42 20.45 -11.71 13.12
C ALA A 42 21.68 -10.90 13.58
N GLU A 43 22.53 -10.45 12.64
CA GLU A 43 23.86 -9.89 12.90
C GLU A 43 23.92 -8.40 12.52
N PRO A 44 23.91 -7.47 13.51
CA PRO A 44 24.00 -6.04 13.24
C PRO A 44 25.30 -5.61 12.54
N GLU A 45 26.43 -6.27 12.82
CA GLU A 45 27.72 -5.94 12.20
C GLU A 45 27.74 -6.31 10.71
N PHE A 46 27.14 -7.44 10.33
CA PHE A 46 27.01 -7.89 8.94
C PHE A 46 26.16 -6.90 8.11
N ARG A 47 25.10 -6.34 8.70
CA ARG A 47 24.34 -5.24 8.08
C ARG A 47 25.15 -3.96 7.90
N HIS A 48 25.94 -3.59 8.90
CA HIS A 48 26.79 -2.41 8.82
C HIS A 48 27.83 -2.55 7.69
N ARG A 49 28.41 -3.74 7.51
CA ARG A 49 29.31 -4.04 6.39
C ARG A 49 28.61 -3.92 5.03
N LEU A 50 27.42 -4.51 4.87
CA LEU A 50 26.62 -4.37 3.65
C LEU A 50 26.34 -2.88 3.33
N GLN A 51 25.99 -2.09 4.34
CA GLN A 51 25.74 -0.65 4.17
C GLN A 51 26.99 0.11 3.74
N MET A 52 28.17 -0.24 4.26
CA MET A 52 29.43 0.37 3.82
C MET A 52 29.75 0.03 2.36
N LEU A 53 29.56 -1.23 1.95
CA LEU A 53 29.75 -1.65 0.56
C LEU A 53 28.81 -0.89 -0.38
N GLN A 54 27.53 -0.79 -0.03
CA GLN A 54 26.55 0.00 -0.80
C GLN A 54 26.94 1.48 -0.92
N THR A 55 27.38 2.10 0.18
CA THR A 55 27.82 3.51 0.15
C THR A 55 29.04 3.70 -0.75
N GLY A 56 29.94 2.71 -0.80
CA GLY A 56 31.10 2.72 -1.71
C GLY A 56 30.69 2.67 -3.18
N TRP A 57 29.65 1.90 -3.52
CA TRP A 57 29.07 1.86 -4.86
C TRP A 57 28.34 3.15 -5.22
N ASP A 58 27.55 3.70 -4.30
CA ASP A 58 26.87 5.00 -4.49
C ASP A 58 27.90 6.10 -4.81
N TRP A 59 29.06 6.09 -4.16
CA TRP A 59 30.15 7.02 -4.47
C TRP A 59 30.77 6.82 -5.85
N LEU A 60 30.85 5.57 -6.34
CA LEU A 60 31.31 5.29 -7.70
C LEU A 60 30.31 5.81 -8.75
N ASP A 61 29.01 5.69 -8.47
CA ASP A 61 27.94 6.23 -9.31
C ASP A 61 27.88 7.76 -9.29
N GLU A 62 28.25 8.38 -8.17
CA GLU A 62 28.39 9.83 -8.05
C GLU A 62 29.63 10.39 -8.77
N ILE A 63 30.57 9.55 -9.22
CA ILE A 63 31.68 10.03 -10.04
C ILE A 63 31.08 10.59 -11.33
N PRO A 64 31.18 11.91 -11.58
CA PRO A 64 30.62 12.49 -12.77
C PRO A 64 31.30 11.83 -13.96
N GLY A 65 30.52 11.06 -14.73
CA GLY A 65 31.01 10.48 -15.97
C GLY A 65 31.62 11.62 -16.79
N GLU A 66 32.90 11.50 -17.15
CA GLU A 66 33.53 12.47 -18.04
C GLU A 66 32.63 12.59 -19.27
N ALA A 67 32.04 13.79 -19.45
CA ALA A 67 31.26 14.07 -20.63
C ALA A 67 32.16 13.77 -21.82
N ILE A 68 31.73 12.81 -22.65
CA ILE A 68 32.48 12.37 -23.82
C ILE A 68 32.84 13.61 -24.62
N ASP A 69 34.13 14.00 -24.59
CA ASP A 69 34.58 15.19 -25.30
C ASP A 69 34.39 14.91 -26.80
N GLU A 70 33.44 15.63 -27.41
CA GLU A 70 33.11 15.51 -28.83
C GLU A 70 34.38 15.66 -29.70
N LYS A 71 35.40 16.40 -29.23
CA LYS A 71 36.69 16.53 -29.91
C LYS A 71 37.51 15.26 -29.94
N LEU A 72 37.40 14.40 -28.91
CA LEU A 72 38.11 13.13 -28.86
C LEU A 72 37.48 12.12 -29.83
N VAL A 73 36.14 12.15 -29.96
CA VAL A 73 35.41 11.38 -30.98
C VAL A 73 35.70 11.92 -32.38
N GLU A 74 35.71 13.23 -32.57
CA GLU A 74 36.07 13.88 -33.83
C GLU A 74 37.50 13.53 -34.25
N SER A 75 38.47 13.59 -33.33
CA SER A 75 39.86 13.21 -33.59
C SER A 75 40.01 11.73 -33.93
N THR A 76 39.24 10.85 -33.28
CA THR A 76 39.28 9.40 -33.57
C THR A 76 38.64 9.09 -34.93
N ILE A 77 37.54 9.77 -35.28
CA ILE A 77 36.92 9.66 -36.61
C ILE A 77 37.84 10.26 -37.69
N GLU A 78 38.48 11.40 -37.43
CA GLU A 78 39.41 12.03 -38.36
C GLU A 78 40.62 11.12 -38.64
N MET A 79 41.14 10.44 -37.62
CA MET A 79 42.20 9.44 -37.77
C MET A 79 41.75 8.25 -38.63
N VAL A 80 40.56 7.70 -38.39
CA VAL A 80 40.00 6.59 -39.21
C VAL A 80 39.69 7.03 -40.63
N VAL A 81 39.21 8.26 -40.83
CA VAL A 81 38.93 8.83 -42.16
C VAL A 81 40.22 9.11 -42.93
N SER A 82 41.31 9.46 -42.24
CA SER A 82 42.62 9.68 -42.86
C SER A 82 43.26 8.40 -43.41
N ASP A 83 42.98 7.24 -42.81
CA ASP A 83 43.44 5.92 -43.29
C ASP A 83 42.65 5.40 -44.51
N ILE A 84 41.48 5.98 -44.80
CA ILE A 84 40.59 5.53 -45.89
C ILE A 84 40.82 6.33 -47.19
N ALA A 85 41.62 7.40 -47.18
CA ALA A 85 41.82 8.25 -48.36
C ALA A 85 42.58 7.51 -49.50
N PRO A 86 41.93 7.15 -50.63
CA PRO A 86 42.64 6.57 -51.76
C PRO A 86 43.34 7.66 -52.56
N ALA A 87 44.59 7.39 -52.95
CA ALA A 87 45.40 8.25 -53.80
C ALA A 87 44.68 8.59 -55.12
N LYS A 88 44.66 9.87 -55.48
CA LYS A 88 44.14 10.40 -56.75
C LYS A 88 44.85 9.77 -57.96
N PRO A 89 44.14 9.19 -58.93
CA PRO A 89 44.63 9.10 -60.29
C PRO A 89 44.11 10.26 -61.14
N GLU A 90 45.02 10.79 -61.95
CA GLU A 90 44.76 11.79 -62.97
C GLU A 90 43.89 11.25 -64.13
N LYS A 91 43.26 12.24 -64.78
CA LYS A 91 42.26 12.15 -65.85
C LYS A 91 42.62 11.18 -66.99
N ALA A 92 41.84 10.12 -67.16
CA ALA A 92 41.57 9.46 -68.44
C ALA A 92 40.27 8.64 -68.34
N SER A 93 39.59 8.41 -69.46
CA SER A 93 38.24 7.83 -69.55
C SER A 93 38.19 6.33 -69.17
N TRP A 94 38.38 6.05 -67.89
CA TRP A 94 38.45 4.73 -67.24
C TRP A 94 37.12 3.95 -67.20
N LEU A 95 35.99 4.61 -67.44
CA LEU A 95 34.64 4.02 -67.35
C LEU A 95 34.37 2.87 -68.34
N PHE A 96 35.12 2.76 -69.44
CA PHE A 96 34.92 1.70 -70.44
C PHE A 96 35.91 0.52 -70.33
N GLU A 97 37.16 0.73 -69.87
CA GLU A 97 38.14 -0.35 -69.71
C GLU A 97 37.92 -1.16 -68.41
N ASN A 98 37.39 -0.54 -67.36
CA ASN A 98 37.20 -1.18 -66.06
C ASN A 98 35.73 -1.39 -65.71
N ARG A 99 34.89 -1.68 -66.71
CA ARG A 99 33.47 -2.02 -66.52
C ARG A 99 33.25 -3.01 -65.38
N ARG A 100 34.10 -4.02 -65.24
CA ARG A 100 34.03 -4.98 -64.12
C ARG A 100 34.17 -4.30 -62.76
N ALA A 101 35.17 -3.43 -62.56
CA ALA A 101 35.35 -2.70 -61.30
C ALA A 101 34.21 -1.73 -61.00
N VAL A 102 33.68 -1.03 -62.02
CA VAL A 102 32.52 -0.15 -61.86
C VAL A 102 31.26 -0.95 -61.49
N PHE A 103 31.04 -2.11 -62.11
CA PHE A 103 29.94 -3.01 -61.72
C PHE A 103 30.12 -3.55 -60.31
N THR A 104 31.33 -3.89 -59.88
CA THR A 104 31.58 -4.33 -58.51
C THR A 104 31.31 -3.22 -57.49
N ILE A 105 31.78 -2.00 -57.75
CA ILE A 105 31.51 -0.85 -56.87
C ILE A 105 30.01 -0.51 -56.85
N ALA A 106 29.33 -0.54 -58.00
CA ALA A 106 27.89 -0.33 -58.08
C ALA A 106 27.11 -1.44 -57.34
N ALA A 107 27.55 -2.70 -57.44
CA ALA A 107 26.96 -3.82 -56.72
C ALA A 107 27.16 -3.69 -55.20
N ILE A 108 28.34 -3.26 -54.74
CA ILE A 108 28.61 -2.97 -53.34
C ILE A 108 27.74 -1.80 -52.84
N GLY A 109 27.66 -0.71 -53.60
CA GLY A 109 26.81 0.43 -53.27
C GLY A 109 25.32 0.07 -53.23
N PHE A 110 24.87 -0.78 -54.15
CA PHE A 110 23.49 -1.30 -54.16
C PHE A 110 23.23 -2.21 -52.96
N ALA A 111 24.13 -3.15 -52.65
CA ALA A 111 24.02 -4.02 -51.48
C ALA A 111 24.01 -3.20 -50.17
N PHE A 112 24.84 -2.16 -50.08
CA PHE A 112 24.83 -1.23 -48.96
C PHE A 112 23.51 -0.45 -48.86
N GLY A 113 23.00 0.08 -49.98
CA GLY A 113 21.71 0.76 -50.03
C GLY A 113 20.54 -0.14 -49.60
N VAL A 114 20.50 -1.38 -50.09
CA VAL A 114 19.51 -2.39 -49.66
C VAL A 114 19.66 -2.71 -48.18
N GLY A 115 20.90 -2.81 -47.67
CA GLY A 115 21.19 -3.01 -46.25
C GLY A 115 20.64 -1.90 -45.37
N VAL A 116 20.90 -0.63 -45.71
CA VAL A 116 20.38 0.55 -44.98
C VAL A 116 18.86 0.63 -45.04
N ILE A 117 18.25 0.37 -46.21
CA ILE A 117 16.79 0.37 -46.34
C ILE A 117 16.17 -0.77 -45.53
N SER A 118 16.77 -1.96 -45.55
CA SER A 118 16.27 -3.12 -44.80
C SER A 118 16.40 -2.93 -43.29
N THR A 119 17.50 -2.36 -42.81
CA THR A 119 17.72 -2.12 -41.38
C THR A 119 16.83 -1.01 -40.85
N THR A 120 16.65 0.08 -41.60
CA THR A 120 15.71 1.15 -41.23
C THR A 120 14.26 0.66 -41.21
N TYR A 121 13.87 -0.17 -42.18
CA TYR A 121 12.55 -0.80 -42.21
C TYR A 121 12.34 -1.79 -41.05
N ALA A 122 13.31 -2.66 -40.79
CA ALA A 122 13.26 -3.60 -39.66
C ALA A 122 13.20 -2.89 -38.30
N ARG A 123 13.97 -1.79 -38.13
CA ARG A 123 13.92 -0.95 -36.94
C ARG A 123 12.55 -0.30 -36.76
N ARG A 124 11.94 0.19 -37.84
CA ARG A 124 10.59 0.77 -37.79
C ARG A 124 9.55 -0.26 -37.38
N LEU A 125 9.63 -1.48 -37.91
CA LEU A 125 8.75 -2.59 -37.52
C LEU A 125 8.95 -2.99 -36.05
N SER A 126 10.20 -3.06 -35.56
CA SER A 126 10.44 -3.40 -34.14
C SER A 126 9.94 -2.30 -33.20
N LEU A 127 10.07 -1.03 -33.59
CA LEU A 127 9.56 0.11 -32.82
C LEU A 127 8.04 0.11 -32.76
N GLN A 128 7.35 -0.21 -33.87
CA GLN A 128 5.90 -0.36 -33.88
C GLN A 128 5.45 -1.49 -32.94
N LYS A 129 6.14 -2.64 -32.99
CA LYS A 129 5.84 -3.74 -32.07
C LYS A 129 6.06 -3.35 -30.60
N GLN A 130 7.15 -2.65 -30.29
CA GLN A 130 7.41 -2.14 -28.95
C GLN A 130 6.35 -1.14 -28.49
N PHE A 131 5.80 -0.34 -29.39
CA PHE A 131 4.72 0.60 -29.10
C PHE A 131 3.41 -0.12 -28.77
N ASP A 132 3.03 -1.08 -29.61
CA ASP A 132 1.85 -1.91 -29.36
C ASP A 132 1.99 -2.66 -28.03
N ASP A 133 3.19 -3.19 -27.76
CA ASP A 133 3.51 -3.84 -26.49
C ASP A 133 3.46 -2.87 -25.30
N LEU A 134 3.89 -1.62 -25.49
CA LEU A 134 3.85 -0.58 -24.45
C LEU A 134 2.40 -0.19 -24.12
N ALA A 135 1.52 -0.12 -25.13
CA ALA A 135 0.10 0.12 -24.92
C ALA A 135 -0.58 -1.05 -24.19
N VAL A 136 -0.14 -2.30 -24.45
CA VAL A 136 -0.58 -3.47 -23.68
C VAL A 136 -0.04 -3.40 -22.25
N ALA A 137 1.22 -3.01 -22.07
CA ALA A 137 1.86 -2.88 -20.76
C ALA A 137 1.18 -1.80 -19.89
N GLU A 138 0.74 -0.69 -20.49
CA GLU A 138 0.04 0.40 -19.78
C GLU A 138 -1.18 -0.11 -19.00
N GLU A 139 -1.93 -1.07 -19.53
CA GLU A 139 -3.11 -1.64 -18.88
C GLU A 139 -2.94 -3.14 -18.58
N ILE A 140 -1.70 -3.55 -18.28
CA ILE A 140 -1.33 -4.95 -18.03
C ILE A 140 -2.15 -5.62 -16.92
N ASP A 141 -2.49 -4.87 -15.87
CA ASP A 141 -3.25 -5.38 -14.73
C ASP A 141 -4.65 -5.81 -15.17
N ALA A 142 -5.29 -5.02 -16.04
CA ALA A 142 -6.60 -5.35 -16.61
C ALA A 142 -6.52 -6.59 -17.50
N TYR A 143 -5.54 -6.66 -18.42
CA TYR A 143 -5.41 -7.78 -19.35
C TYR A 143 -4.97 -9.09 -18.68
N SER A 144 -4.32 -9.02 -17.51
CA SER A 144 -3.85 -10.20 -16.77
C SER A 144 -4.97 -11.09 -16.23
N LEU A 145 -6.19 -10.57 -16.11
CA LEU A 145 -7.35 -11.34 -15.63
C LEU A 145 -7.90 -12.35 -16.66
N GLY A 146 -7.43 -12.27 -17.91
CA GLY A 146 -7.78 -13.20 -18.98
C GLY A 146 -9.02 -12.80 -19.80
N PRO A 147 -9.42 -13.66 -20.75
CA PRO A 147 -10.37 -13.30 -21.81
C PRO A 147 -11.85 -13.51 -21.44
N ASP A 148 -12.21 -13.70 -20.16
CA ASP A 148 -13.61 -13.88 -19.75
C ASP A 148 -14.37 -12.53 -19.73
N PHE A 149 -14.62 -12.01 -20.93
CA PHE A 149 -15.37 -10.77 -21.11
C PHE A 149 -16.83 -10.88 -20.69
N LYS A 150 -17.37 -12.11 -20.60
CA LYS A 150 -18.74 -12.31 -20.13
C LYS A 150 -18.82 -11.95 -18.65
N PHE A 151 -17.87 -12.43 -17.84
CA PHE A 151 -17.75 -12.05 -16.44
C PHE A 151 -17.63 -10.53 -16.25
N PHE A 152 -16.76 -9.85 -17.00
CA PHE A 152 -16.62 -8.39 -16.85
C PHE A 152 -17.85 -7.61 -17.31
N ASN A 153 -18.54 -8.06 -18.35
CA ASN A 153 -19.80 -7.45 -18.77
C ASN A 153 -20.92 -7.66 -17.72
N GLU A 154 -20.97 -8.84 -17.09
CA GLU A 154 -21.87 -9.14 -15.97
C GLU A 154 -21.58 -8.24 -14.77
N LEU A 155 -20.30 -8.08 -14.40
CA LEU A 155 -19.87 -7.12 -13.37
C LEU A 155 -20.23 -5.68 -13.73
N ALA A 156 -19.91 -5.24 -14.95
CA ALA A 156 -20.21 -3.89 -15.42
C ALA A 156 -21.70 -3.57 -15.37
N THR A 157 -22.56 -4.57 -15.53
CA THR A 157 -24.03 -4.42 -15.45
C THR A 157 -24.55 -4.49 -14.02
N ASN A 158 -23.78 -5.05 -13.07
CA ASN A 158 -24.20 -5.19 -11.67
C ASN A 158 -24.19 -3.83 -10.96
N PRO A 159 -25.34 -3.31 -10.50
CA PRO A 159 -25.39 -2.00 -9.83
C PRO A 159 -24.60 -1.96 -8.51
N ARG A 160 -24.55 -3.08 -7.77
CA ARG A 160 -23.78 -3.17 -6.51
C ARG A 160 -22.28 -3.09 -6.78
N TRP A 161 -21.83 -3.72 -7.87
CA TRP A 161 -20.45 -3.61 -8.34
C TRP A 161 -20.09 -2.17 -8.69
N GLN A 162 -20.92 -1.49 -9.50
CA GLN A 162 -20.67 -0.10 -9.90
C GLN A 162 -20.53 0.83 -8.68
N ALA A 163 -21.37 0.63 -7.66
CA ALA A 163 -21.31 1.36 -6.41
C ALA A 163 -20.00 1.14 -5.66
N MET A 164 -19.61 -0.12 -5.52
CA MET A 164 -18.36 -0.50 -4.86
C MET A 164 -17.16 0.04 -5.63
N ALA A 165 -17.16 -0.07 -6.96
CA ALA A 165 -16.14 0.49 -7.84
C ALA A 165 -16.01 2.01 -7.67
N PHE A 166 -17.14 2.72 -7.64
CA PHE A 166 -17.16 4.17 -7.39
C PHE A 166 -16.63 4.51 -6.00
N ALA A 167 -17.04 3.77 -4.97
CA ALA A 167 -16.54 3.95 -3.61
C ALA A 167 -15.02 3.71 -3.52
N MET A 168 -14.50 2.66 -4.19
CA MET A 168 -13.06 2.40 -4.26
C MET A 168 -12.29 3.54 -4.94
N GLN A 169 -12.83 4.11 -6.02
CA GLN A 169 -12.22 5.25 -6.70
C GLN A 169 -12.14 6.49 -5.81
N GLN A 170 -13.21 6.78 -5.06
CA GLN A 170 -13.26 7.91 -4.13
C GLN A 170 -12.29 7.72 -2.95
N ILE A 171 -12.24 6.51 -2.38
CA ILE A 171 -11.46 6.21 -1.18
C ILE A 171 -9.96 6.09 -1.46
N ASN A 172 -9.57 5.42 -2.53
CA ASN A 172 -8.15 5.16 -2.78
C ASN A 172 -7.41 6.34 -3.41
N GLU A 173 -8.09 7.44 -3.76
CA GLU A 173 -7.56 8.58 -4.53
C GLU A 173 -6.85 8.17 -5.84
N ARG A 174 -6.99 6.91 -6.26
CA ARG A 174 -6.40 6.37 -7.48
C ARG A 174 -7.42 6.53 -8.58
N SER A 175 -7.09 7.36 -9.56
CA SER A 175 -7.86 7.40 -10.81
C SER A 175 -7.81 6.02 -11.46
N MET A 176 -8.97 5.38 -11.53
CA MET A 176 -9.16 4.11 -12.23
C MET A 176 -9.61 4.33 -13.67
N GLU A 177 -9.68 5.59 -14.12
CA GLU A 177 -9.87 5.88 -15.53
C GLU A 177 -8.73 5.25 -16.34
N PRO A 178 -9.03 4.71 -17.54
CA PRO A 178 -8.01 4.21 -18.43
C PRO A 178 -7.05 5.37 -18.74
N GLN A 179 -5.78 5.19 -18.37
CA GLN A 179 -4.78 6.16 -18.76
C GLN A 179 -4.45 5.79 -20.20
N ARG A 180 -4.74 6.68 -21.14
CA ARG A 180 -4.40 6.52 -22.56
C ARG A 180 -3.15 7.32 -22.88
N LEU A 181 -2.12 7.19 -22.04
CA LEU A 181 -0.91 7.96 -22.23
C LEU A 181 -0.28 7.53 -23.54
N VAL A 182 -0.13 6.21 -23.77
CA VAL A 182 0.57 5.68 -24.94
C VAL A 182 -0.18 5.96 -26.23
N GLU A 183 -1.49 5.73 -26.28
CA GLU A 183 -2.30 5.94 -27.50
C GLU A 183 -2.33 7.38 -27.98
N SER A 184 -2.18 8.34 -27.07
CA SER A 184 -2.15 9.75 -27.40
C SER A 184 -0.82 10.22 -27.99
N LEU A 185 0.24 9.42 -27.89
CA LEU A 185 1.57 9.80 -28.35
C LEU A 185 1.69 9.64 -29.88
N PRO A 186 2.42 10.55 -30.54
CA PRO A 186 2.73 10.40 -31.96
C PRO A 186 3.62 9.18 -32.20
N ALA A 187 3.13 8.24 -33.01
CA ALA A 187 3.82 6.99 -33.34
C ALA A 187 5.19 7.19 -34.02
N ASP A 188 5.43 8.36 -34.63
CA ASP A 188 6.67 8.66 -35.34
C ASP A 188 7.83 9.07 -34.42
N ASP A 189 7.58 9.46 -33.16
CA ASP A 189 8.64 9.87 -32.22
C ASP A 189 8.35 9.49 -30.74
N ILE A 190 8.18 8.18 -30.52
CA ILE A 190 7.83 7.61 -29.22
C ILE A 190 8.87 7.94 -28.15
N ALA A 191 10.17 7.90 -28.49
CA ALA A 191 11.23 8.15 -27.52
C ALA A 191 11.16 9.57 -26.97
N THR A 192 10.92 10.57 -27.84
CA THR A 192 10.73 11.96 -27.41
C THR A 192 9.40 12.13 -26.69
N ALA A 193 8.34 11.45 -27.16
CA ALA A 193 7.02 11.53 -26.56
C ALA A 193 7.00 10.96 -25.13
N VAL A 194 7.60 9.79 -24.89
CA VAL A 194 7.76 9.20 -23.55
C VAL A 194 8.68 10.05 -22.66
N LYS A 195 9.73 10.67 -23.21
CA LYS A 195 10.58 11.63 -22.48
C LYS A 195 9.81 12.88 -22.04
N SER A 196 8.81 13.30 -22.81
CA SER A 196 7.98 14.46 -22.50
C SER A 196 6.91 14.21 -21.42
N LEU A 197 6.64 12.94 -21.08
CA LEU A 197 5.73 12.61 -19.99
C LEU A 197 6.29 13.10 -18.64
N PRO A 198 5.42 13.57 -17.72
CA PRO A 198 5.77 13.80 -16.33
C PRO A 198 6.53 12.62 -15.72
N SER A 199 7.50 12.90 -14.83
CA SER A 199 8.36 11.86 -14.27
C SER A 199 7.57 10.76 -13.57
N ASP A 200 6.51 11.12 -12.83
CA ASP A 200 5.65 10.17 -12.12
C ASP A 200 4.90 9.21 -13.08
N GLN A 201 4.45 9.70 -14.23
CA GLN A 201 3.80 8.88 -15.25
C GLN A 201 4.79 7.96 -15.96
N ARG A 202 5.98 8.49 -16.29
CA ARG A 202 7.05 7.72 -16.92
C ARG A 202 7.54 6.59 -16.01
N ASP A 203 7.69 6.85 -14.70
CA ASP A 203 8.12 5.84 -13.73
C ASP A 203 7.07 4.73 -13.58
N LYS A 204 5.78 5.10 -13.51
CA LYS A 204 4.67 4.12 -13.50
C LYS A 204 4.66 3.26 -14.77
N LEU A 205 4.83 3.88 -15.94
CA LEU A 205 4.88 3.17 -17.21
C LEU A 205 6.10 2.25 -17.31
N LEU A 206 7.26 2.67 -16.81
CA LEU A 206 8.48 1.86 -16.77
C LEU A 206 8.31 0.62 -15.89
N VAL A 207 7.70 0.77 -14.70
CA VAL A 207 7.40 -0.37 -13.82
C VAL A 207 6.49 -1.38 -14.53
N LYS A 208 5.43 -0.90 -15.19
CA LYS A 208 4.50 -1.74 -15.96
C LYS A 208 5.18 -2.41 -17.17
N TRP A 209 6.05 -1.69 -17.86
CA TRP A 209 6.85 -2.20 -18.98
C TRP A 209 7.81 -3.29 -18.53
N ASN A 210 8.56 -3.08 -17.44
CA ASN A 210 9.47 -4.08 -16.90
C ASN A 210 8.72 -5.35 -16.46
N ARG A 211 7.52 -5.19 -15.87
CA ARG A 211 6.65 -6.33 -15.55
C ARG A 211 6.19 -7.06 -16.82
N PHE A 212 5.78 -6.34 -17.86
CA PHE A 212 5.43 -6.94 -19.15
C PHE A 212 6.60 -7.74 -19.72
N GLU A 213 7.81 -7.16 -19.72
CA GLU A 213 9.00 -7.80 -20.27
C GLU A 213 9.44 -9.04 -19.49
N SER A 214 9.15 -9.10 -18.19
CA SER A 214 9.44 -10.27 -17.35
C SER A 214 8.58 -11.52 -17.67
N PHE A 215 7.45 -11.35 -18.37
CA PHE A 215 6.61 -12.48 -18.76
C PHE A 215 7.21 -13.29 -19.91
N ASP A 216 6.91 -14.59 -19.94
CA ASP A 216 7.25 -15.44 -21.07
C ASP A 216 6.48 -15.06 -22.35
N ASP A 217 6.99 -15.50 -23.50
CA ASP A 217 6.42 -15.15 -24.81
C ASP A 217 4.96 -15.63 -24.99
N SER A 218 4.57 -16.74 -24.35
CA SER A 218 3.20 -17.25 -24.41
C SER A 218 2.24 -16.35 -23.62
N THR A 219 2.66 -15.93 -22.43
CA THR A 219 1.91 -14.98 -21.59
C THR A 219 1.81 -13.62 -22.30
N LYS A 220 2.91 -13.09 -22.85
CA LYS A 220 2.89 -11.86 -23.67
C LYS A 220 1.94 -11.98 -24.86
N ALA A 221 1.90 -13.12 -25.54
CA ALA A 221 0.96 -13.36 -26.65
C ALA A 221 -0.50 -13.37 -26.18
N SER A 222 -0.80 -14.00 -25.04
CA SER A 222 -2.15 -14.01 -24.44
C SER A 222 -2.62 -12.60 -24.03
N LEU A 223 -1.73 -11.79 -23.44
CA LEU A 223 -2.02 -10.40 -23.08
C LEU A 223 -2.32 -9.55 -24.33
N ARG A 224 -1.53 -9.69 -25.39
CA ARG A 224 -1.77 -9.01 -26.69
C ARG A 224 -3.10 -9.42 -27.31
N ASP A 225 -3.44 -10.71 -27.30
CA ASP A 225 -4.72 -11.22 -27.82
C ASP A 225 -5.91 -10.68 -27.01
N THR A 226 -5.77 -10.64 -25.67
CA THR A 226 -6.79 -10.05 -24.80
C THR A 226 -6.96 -8.55 -25.08
N ALA A 227 -5.87 -7.80 -25.20
CA ALA A 227 -5.91 -6.38 -25.54
C ALA A 227 -6.54 -6.11 -26.91
N ALA A 228 -6.20 -6.89 -27.93
CA ALA A 228 -6.82 -6.79 -29.26
C ALA A 228 -8.34 -7.00 -29.19
N LYS A 229 -8.81 -8.03 -28.47
CA LYS A 229 -10.23 -8.33 -28.29
C LYS A 229 -10.99 -7.25 -27.50
N VAL A 230 -10.33 -6.60 -26.53
CA VAL A 230 -10.92 -5.46 -25.81
C VAL A 230 -11.03 -4.25 -26.74
N ASN A 231 -10.00 -3.99 -27.54
CA ASN A 231 -9.94 -2.84 -28.45
C ASN A 231 -10.94 -2.93 -29.61
N GLU A 232 -11.35 -4.13 -30.01
CA GLU A 232 -12.36 -4.36 -31.06
C GLU A 232 -13.81 -4.07 -30.62
N ARG A 233 -14.07 -3.88 -29.31
CA ARG A 233 -15.42 -3.69 -28.78
C ARG A 233 -15.84 -2.21 -28.79
N GLU A 234 -17.12 -1.96 -29.05
CA GLU A 234 -17.70 -0.61 -29.01
C GLU A 234 -17.64 0.00 -27.59
N GLU A 235 -17.83 -0.82 -26.55
CA GLU A 235 -17.79 -0.42 -25.14
C GLU A 235 -16.40 -0.59 -24.50
N ARG A 236 -15.33 -0.43 -25.30
CA ARG A 236 -13.93 -0.61 -24.89
C ARG A 236 -13.61 0.02 -23.54
N ASP A 237 -13.96 1.29 -23.35
CA ASP A 237 -13.54 2.07 -22.16
C ASP A 237 -14.25 1.63 -20.89
N SER A 238 -15.55 1.35 -20.99
CA SER A 238 -16.32 0.85 -19.84
C SER A 238 -15.81 -0.52 -19.41
N LEU A 239 -15.50 -1.39 -20.38
CA LEU A 239 -14.94 -2.71 -20.12
C LEU A 239 -13.54 -2.62 -19.50
N LEU A 240 -12.65 -1.80 -20.06
CA LEU A 240 -11.28 -1.62 -19.56
C LEU A 240 -11.27 -1.04 -18.14
N THR A 241 -12.13 -0.05 -17.87
CA THR A 241 -12.33 0.50 -16.53
C THR A 241 -12.79 -0.58 -15.56
N THR A 242 -13.77 -1.39 -15.96
CA THR A 242 -14.28 -2.50 -15.14
C THR A 242 -13.20 -3.53 -14.85
N MET A 243 -12.42 -3.93 -15.86
CA MET A 243 -11.32 -4.88 -15.71
C MET A 243 -10.23 -4.37 -14.77
N LYS A 244 -9.89 -3.07 -14.84
CA LYS A 244 -8.90 -2.42 -13.97
C LYS A 244 -9.35 -2.33 -12.52
N VAL A 245 -10.62 -1.97 -12.29
CA VAL A 245 -11.18 -1.99 -10.92
C VAL A 245 -11.27 -3.42 -10.41
N ALA A 246 -11.67 -4.36 -11.26
CA ALA A 246 -11.74 -5.78 -10.92
C ALA A 246 -10.37 -6.37 -10.58
N SER A 247 -9.28 -5.95 -11.23
CA SER A 247 -7.95 -6.50 -10.93
C SER A 247 -7.51 -6.15 -9.52
N ILE A 248 -7.68 -4.89 -9.14
CA ILE A 248 -7.34 -4.40 -7.79
C ILE A 248 -8.27 -5.03 -6.75
N TRP A 249 -9.57 -5.09 -7.05
CA TRP A 249 -10.53 -5.72 -6.16
C TRP A 249 -10.20 -7.20 -5.92
N ILE A 250 -9.98 -7.98 -6.98
CA ILE A 250 -9.68 -9.42 -6.88
C ILE A 250 -8.35 -9.63 -6.15
N GLU A 251 -7.34 -8.80 -6.36
CA GLU A 251 -6.05 -8.92 -5.67
C GLU A 251 -6.19 -8.81 -4.14
N ASP A 252 -7.08 -7.94 -3.68
CA ASP A 252 -7.35 -7.68 -2.25
C ASP A 252 -8.22 -8.76 -1.56
N LEU A 253 -8.82 -9.69 -2.32
CA LEU A 253 -9.73 -10.70 -1.75
C LEU A 253 -8.97 -11.90 -1.14
N PRO A 254 -9.53 -12.55 -0.11
CA PRO A 254 -9.03 -13.84 0.40
C PRO A 254 -9.00 -14.91 -0.69
N ASP A 255 -8.03 -15.82 -0.64
CA ASP A 255 -7.81 -16.89 -1.63
C ASP A 255 -9.09 -17.69 -1.92
N GLU A 256 -9.84 -18.06 -0.88
CA GLU A 256 -11.10 -18.81 -0.99
C GLU A 256 -12.15 -18.07 -1.85
N MET A 257 -12.27 -16.74 -1.71
CA MET A 257 -13.18 -15.92 -2.51
C MET A 257 -12.66 -15.76 -3.94
N ARG A 258 -11.35 -15.60 -4.13
CA ARG A 258 -10.73 -15.48 -5.47
C ARG A 258 -10.98 -16.74 -6.29
N ASP A 259 -10.81 -17.91 -5.68
CA ASP A 259 -11.04 -19.20 -6.32
C ASP A 259 -12.53 -19.41 -6.62
N ALA A 260 -13.43 -19.02 -5.71
CA ALA A 260 -14.87 -19.10 -5.92
C ALA A 260 -15.36 -18.19 -7.06
N ILE A 261 -14.82 -16.97 -7.17
CA ILE A 261 -15.10 -16.05 -8.29
C ILE A 261 -14.59 -16.62 -9.62
N ARG A 262 -13.47 -17.34 -9.61
CA ARG A 262 -12.91 -18.00 -10.81
C ARG A 262 -13.58 -19.33 -11.14
N SER A 263 -14.61 -19.74 -10.41
CA SER A 263 -15.32 -21.00 -10.66
C SER A 263 -16.01 -21.01 -12.03
N ASP A 264 -15.91 -22.14 -12.74
CA ASP A 264 -16.65 -22.40 -13.98
C ASP A 264 -18.18 -22.42 -13.74
N ASN A 265 -18.62 -22.71 -12.51
CA ASN A 265 -20.04 -22.76 -12.16
C ASN A 265 -20.61 -21.34 -11.97
N ALA A 266 -21.49 -20.93 -12.89
CA ALA A 266 -22.09 -19.59 -12.89
C ALA A 266 -22.83 -19.23 -11.58
N ASN A 267 -23.48 -20.19 -10.92
CA ASN A 267 -24.20 -19.93 -9.68
C ASN A 267 -23.23 -19.69 -8.51
N VAL A 268 -22.22 -20.55 -8.38
CA VAL A 268 -21.17 -20.39 -7.35
C VAL A 268 -20.43 -19.07 -7.53
N ARG A 269 -20.09 -18.74 -8.78
CA ARG A 269 -19.44 -17.49 -9.12
C ARG A 269 -20.31 -16.28 -8.79
N ALA A 270 -21.60 -16.31 -9.14
CA ALA A 270 -22.52 -15.20 -8.83
C ALA A 270 -22.65 -14.96 -7.33
N ASP A 271 -22.83 -16.02 -6.54
CA ASP A 271 -22.90 -15.93 -5.08
C ASP A 271 -21.57 -15.41 -4.49
N ALA A 272 -20.43 -15.89 -5.00
CA ALA A 272 -19.11 -15.46 -4.57
C ALA A 272 -18.82 -13.98 -4.91
N ILE A 273 -19.27 -13.50 -6.07
CA ILE A 273 -19.17 -12.07 -6.44
C ILE A 273 -19.95 -11.23 -5.42
N GLU A 274 -21.19 -11.63 -5.11
CA GLU A 274 -22.04 -10.89 -4.16
C GLU A 274 -21.47 -10.90 -2.74
N GLU A 275 -20.89 -12.00 -2.30
CA GLU A 275 -20.19 -12.10 -1.01
C GLU A 275 -18.93 -11.24 -0.99
N ALA A 276 -18.12 -11.28 -2.05
CA ALA A 276 -16.88 -10.52 -2.15
C ALA A 276 -17.12 -9.00 -2.27
N ILE A 277 -18.20 -8.58 -2.94
CA ILE A 277 -18.64 -7.18 -2.95
C ILE A 277 -19.03 -6.75 -1.53
N GLN A 278 -19.80 -7.57 -0.80
CA GLN A 278 -20.17 -7.26 0.58
C GLN A 278 -18.95 -7.18 1.50
N TYR A 279 -18.01 -8.12 1.35
CA TYR A 279 -16.75 -8.13 2.07
C TYR A 279 -15.98 -6.83 1.83
N LYS A 280 -15.79 -6.44 0.56
CA LYS A 280 -15.03 -5.22 0.23
C LYS A 280 -15.76 -3.95 0.64
N MET A 281 -17.08 -3.89 0.53
CA MET A 281 -17.86 -2.75 1.02
C MET A 281 -17.74 -2.57 2.54
N ALA A 282 -17.71 -3.67 3.30
CA ALA A 282 -17.49 -3.61 4.74
C ALA A 282 -16.05 -3.16 5.10
N ASP A 283 -15.07 -3.56 4.30
CA ASP A 283 -13.67 -3.13 4.40
C ASP A 283 -13.51 -1.63 4.06
N LEU A 284 -14.08 -1.19 2.94
CA LEU A 284 -14.11 0.22 2.53
C LEU A 284 -14.85 1.11 3.54
N SER A 285 -15.96 0.62 4.11
CA SER A 285 -16.64 1.33 5.19
C SER A 285 -15.72 1.51 6.40
N PHE A 286 -14.85 0.53 6.70
CA PHE A 286 -13.88 0.65 7.78
C PHE A 286 -12.79 1.68 7.45
N ASP A 287 -12.20 1.59 6.26
CA ASP A 287 -11.13 2.48 5.83
C ASP A 287 -11.59 3.92 5.56
N SER A 288 -12.85 4.12 5.15
CA SER A 288 -13.43 5.45 4.97
C SER A 288 -13.40 6.31 6.24
N GLY A 289 -13.41 5.69 7.43
CA GLY A 289 -13.23 6.42 8.69
C GLY A 289 -11.87 7.14 8.76
N LYS A 290 -10.83 6.60 8.11
CA LYS A 290 -9.50 7.23 8.04
C LYS A 290 -9.46 8.39 7.05
N LEU A 291 -10.44 8.49 6.16
CA LEU A 291 -10.50 9.51 5.11
C LEU A 291 -11.43 10.67 5.43
N ILE A 292 -12.28 10.56 6.47
CA ILE A 292 -13.10 11.70 6.88
C ILE A 292 -12.21 12.90 7.22
N SER A 293 -12.66 14.10 6.83
CA SER A 293 -11.93 15.33 7.10
C SER A 293 -11.77 15.55 8.61
N GLU A 294 -10.75 16.32 9.00
CA GLU A 294 -10.58 16.72 10.40
C GLU A 294 -11.83 17.43 10.94
N SER A 295 -12.42 18.33 10.14
CA SER A 295 -13.66 19.03 10.50
C SER A 295 -14.86 18.09 10.69
N THR A 296 -14.97 17.04 9.87
CA THR A 296 -16.02 16.02 10.00
C THR A 296 -15.80 15.21 11.27
N SER A 297 -14.55 14.79 11.52
CA SER A 297 -14.15 14.08 12.73
C SER A 297 -14.46 14.88 14.00
N GLU A 298 -14.14 16.17 14.03
CA GLU A 298 -14.44 17.07 15.15
C GLU A 298 -15.95 17.21 15.39
N ARG A 299 -16.76 17.34 14.34
CA ARG A 299 -18.23 17.40 14.46
C ARG A 299 -18.79 16.12 15.04
N ILE A 300 -18.34 14.96 14.55
CA ILE A 300 -18.77 13.66 15.07
C ILE A 300 -18.36 13.54 16.54
N PHE A 301 -17.14 13.96 16.88
CA PHE A 301 -16.65 13.95 18.25
C PHE A 301 -17.47 14.86 19.19
N ALA A 302 -17.75 16.10 18.79
CA ALA A 302 -18.57 17.03 19.55
C ALA A 302 -20.00 16.51 19.76
N TRP A 303 -20.56 15.85 18.75
CA TRP A 303 -21.85 15.18 18.86
C TRP A 303 -21.82 14.01 19.86
N LEU A 304 -20.78 13.16 19.82
CA LEU A 304 -20.59 12.10 20.81
C LEU A 304 -20.46 12.66 22.22
N ASP A 305 -19.78 13.79 22.38
CA ASP A 305 -19.62 14.46 23.66
C ASP A 305 -20.95 14.93 24.22
N ALA A 306 -21.77 15.57 23.39
CA ALA A 306 -23.11 16.00 23.77
C ALA A 306 -23.98 14.82 24.23
N ILE A 307 -23.98 13.70 23.49
CA ILE A 307 -24.74 12.50 23.88
C ILE A 307 -24.18 11.89 25.16
N LEU A 308 -22.86 11.83 25.33
CA LEU A 308 -22.25 11.31 26.55
C LEU A 308 -22.73 12.09 27.78
N TRP A 309 -22.76 13.42 27.72
CA TRP A 309 -23.25 14.24 28.82
C TRP A 309 -24.74 14.07 29.09
N ASP A 310 -25.57 13.98 28.05
CA ASP A 310 -27.00 13.67 28.19
C ASP A 310 -27.20 12.32 28.90
N ARG A 311 -26.42 11.29 28.52
CA ARG A 311 -26.45 9.97 29.15
C ARG A 311 -25.98 10.00 30.60
N ILE A 312 -25.00 10.84 30.95
CA ILE A 312 -24.55 11.03 32.34
C ILE A 312 -25.65 11.70 33.18
N ASP A 313 -26.41 12.62 32.59
CA ASP A 313 -27.48 13.35 33.27
C ASP A 313 -28.73 12.49 33.50
N GLU A 314 -28.95 11.47 32.67
CA GLU A 314 -29.98 10.45 32.88
C GLU A 314 -29.66 9.45 34.01
N LEU A 315 -28.40 9.36 34.45
CA LEU A 315 -28.01 8.46 35.54
C LEU A 315 -28.54 8.95 36.90
N PRO A 316 -28.72 8.03 37.88
CA PRO A 316 -29.01 8.42 39.25
C PRO A 316 -28.01 9.48 39.76
N PRO A 317 -28.44 10.52 40.52
CA PRO A 317 -27.59 11.66 40.88
C PRO A 317 -26.24 11.26 41.50
N GLU A 318 -26.23 10.23 42.34
CA GLU A 318 -25.01 9.70 42.95
C GLU A 318 -24.01 9.13 41.92
N MET A 319 -24.50 8.48 40.86
CA MET A 319 -23.66 7.98 39.77
C MET A 319 -23.22 9.13 38.88
N ALA A 320 -24.14 10.02 38.50
CA ALA A 320 -23.84 11.19 37.68
C ALA A 320 -22.75 12.05 38.33
N GLU A 321 -22.80 12.26 39.65
CA GLU A 321 -21.76 12.97 40.40
C GLU A 321 -20.43 12.22 40.44
N ARG A 322 -20.43 10.88 40.58
CA ARG A 322 -19.22 10.07 40.43
C ARG A 322 -18.60 10.17 39.03
N PHE A 323 -19.43 10.16 37.99
CA PHE A 323 -18.97 10.33 36.61
C PHE A 323 -18.40 11.74 36.40
N ARG A 324 -19.14 12.78 36.80
CA ARG A 324 -18.69 14.18 36.72
C ARG A 324 -17.44 14.45 37.54
N SER A 325 -17.27 13.82 38.70
CA SER A 325 -16.07 13.96 39.53
C SER A 325 -14.88 13.19 38.94
N GLY A 326 -15.11 12.00 38.37
CA GLY A 326 -14.10 11.26 37.60
C GLY A 326 -13.61 12.05 36.37
N VAL A 327 -14.52 12.73 35.68
CA VAL A 327 -14.23 13.64 34.55
C VAL A 327 -13.76 15.04 35.02
N LYS A 328 -13.65 15.32 36.32
CA LYS A 328 -13.11 16.60 36.82
C LYS A 328 -11.75 16.45 37.51
N GLN A 329 -11.18 15.25 37.55
CA GLN A 329 -9.89 15.07 38.21
C GLN A 329 -8.79 15.73 37.36
N PRO A 330 -7.99 16.65 37.93
CA PRO A 330 -6.99 17.44 37.20
C PRO A 330 -5.78 16.62 36.71
N ASN A 331 -5.71 15.33 37.02
CA ASN A 331 -4.54 14.49 36.74
C ASN A 331 -4.67 13.77 35.38
N GLY A 332 -4.91 14.49 34.27
CA GLY A 332 -4.80 14.00 32.88
C GLY A 332 -5.70 12.81 32.42
N ASN A 333 -6.24 12.02 33.33
CA ASN A 333 -7.02 10.81 33.06
C ASN A 333 -8.48 11.08 32.72
N THR A 334 -8.93 12.32 32.91
CA THR A 334 -10.30 12.77 32.66
C THR A 334 -10.73 12.57 31.20
N GLU A 335 -9.93 13.07 30.25
CA GLU A 335 -10.28 12.96 28.83
C GLU A 335 -10.18 11.53 28.32
N ILE A 336 -9.19 10.76 28.80
CA ILE A 336 -9.08 9.35 28.44
C ILE A 336 -10.28 8.56 28.96
N PHE A 337 -10.73 8.83 30.18
CA PHE A 337 -11.93 8.19 30.73
C PHE A 337 -13.16 8.51 29.89
N LYS A 338 -13.36 9.79 29.54
CA LYS A 338 -14.41 10.24 28.62
C LYS A 338 -14.38 9.49 27.29
N LEU A 339 -13.20 9.35 26.68
CA LEU A 339 -13.00 8.63 25.40
C LEU A 339 -13.30 7.13 25.52
N VAL A 340 -12.94 6.50 26.64
CA VAL A 340 -13.31 5.11 26.93
C VAL A 340 -14.83 4.95 27.01
N MET A 341 -15.53 5.88 27.65
CA MET A 341 -16.99 5.85 27.73
C MET A 341 -17.65 6.03 26.36
N MET A 342 -17.13 6.96 25.53
CA MET A 342 -17.59 7.11 24.14
C MET A 342 -17.40 5.82 23.33
N TYR A 343 -16.25 5.15 23.48
CA TYR A 343 -16.03 3.85 22.84
C TYR A 343 -17.04 2.80 23.30
N GLN A 344 -17.36 2.73 24.59
CA GLN A 344 -18.37 1.80 25.10
C GLN A 344 -19.78 2.06 24.54
N MET A 345 -20.13 3.34 24.31
CA MET A 345 -21.41 3.71 23.68
C MET A 345 -21.49 3.28 22.21
N LEU A 346 -20.34 3.19 21.54
CA LEU A 346 -20.19 2.78 20.15
C LEU A 346 -19.98 1.27 19.98
N ASP A 347 -19.63 0.56 21.04
CA ASP A 347 -19.28 -0.86 20.97
C ASP A 347 -20.52 -1.74 20.82
N ASP A 348 -20.46 -2.65 19.85
CA ASP A 348 -21.52 -3.61 19.58
C ASP A 348 -20.98 -5.03 19.78
N PRO A 349 -21.27 -5.67 20.93
CA PRO A 349 -20.78 -7.00 21.25
C PRO A 349 -21.28 -8.06 20.27
N ASP A 350 -22.37 -7.80 19.54
CA ASP A 350 -22.86 -8.73 18.51
C ASP A 350 -21.92 -8.75 17.28
N GLN A 351 -21.12 -7.70 17.07
CA GLN A 351 -20.11 -7.66 16.01
C GLN A 351 -18.82 -8.40 16.38
N HIS A 352 -18.50 -8.50 17.67
CA HIS A 352 -17.30 -9.22 18.16
C HIS A 352 -17.37 -10.72 17.88
N GLY A 353 -18.57 -11.29 17.77
CA GLY A 353 -18.76 -12.70 17.42
C GLY A 353 -18.44 -13.05 15.97
N ARG A 354 -18.42 -12.07 15.05
CA ARG A 354 -18.22 -12.32 13.60
C ARG A 354 -16.81 -12.02 13.11
N ARG A 355 -16.01 -11.25 13.85
CA ARG A 355 -14.62 -10.93 13.47
C ARG A 355 -13.63 -11.67 14.37
N ARG A 356 -13.32 -12.93 14.02
CA ARG A 356 -12.14 -13.65 14.51
C ARG A 356 -10.83 -13.20 13.83
N PHE A 357 -10.82 -12.00 13.23
CA PHE A 357 -9.65 -11.38 12.60
C PHE A 357 -9.23 -10.11 13.35
N GLY A 358 -8.08 -10.18 14.01
CA GLY A 358 -7.15 -9.06 14.25
C GLY A 358 -7.41 -8.08 15.41
N PHE A 359 -8.64 -7.78 15.82
CA PHE A 359 -8.90 -6.67 16.76
C PHE A 359 -8.80 -6.98 18.25
N ASN A 360 -8.30 -8.15 18.64
CA ASN A 360 -8.25 -8.63 20.03
C ASN A 360 -7.23 -7.93 20.96
N ARG A 361 -6.83 -6.67 20.69
CA ARG A 361 -5.94 -5.91 21.58
C ARG A 361 -6.38 -4.45 21.75
N PHE A 362 -7.58 -4.24 22.30
CA PHE A 362 -7.76 -3.14 23.24
C PHE A 362 -7.61 -3.69 24.67
N PRO A 363 -6.82 -3.05 25.55
CA PRO A 363 -6.31 -3.64 26.80
C PRO A 363 -7.34 -3.72 27.95
N PHE A 364 -8.59 -3.29 27.76
CA PHE A 364 -9.57 -3.20 28.85
C PHE A 364 -10.37 -4.50 29.10
N SER A 365 -10.24 -5.50 28.24
CA SER A 365 -10.89 -6.81 28.40
C SER A 365 -9.89 -7.83 28.93
N GLY A 366 -9.67 -7.84 30.25
CA GLY A 366 -8.89 -8.86 30.96
C GLY A 366 -9.60 -10.23 31.03
N GLY A 367 -10.15 -10.70 29.90
CA GLY A 367 -10.74 -12.03 29.78
C GLY A 367 -9.65 -13.08 29.85
N ARG A 368 -9.58 -13.83 30.96
CA ARG A 368 -8.87 -15.11 31.01
C ARG A 368 -9.31 -15.94 29.80
N PRO A 369 -8.40 -16.58 29.05
CA PRO A 369 -8.80 -17.54 28.03
C PRO A 369 -9.68 -18.61 28.70
N GLU A 370 -10.92 -18.74 28.24
CA GLU A 370 -11.76 -19.85 28.65
C GLU A 370 -11.02 -21.14 28.26
N PRO A 371 -10.80 -22.08 29.22
CA PRO A 371 -10.20 -23.36 28.89
C PRO A 371 -11.10 -24.09 27.88
N PRO A 372 -10.52 -24.90 26.97
CA PRO A 372 -11.29 -25.67 26.00
C PRO A 372 -12.36 -26.52 26.70
N GLN A 373 -13.63 -26.27 26.35
CA GLN A 373 -14.79 -27.04 26.81
C GLN A 373 -14.85 -28.39 26.08
N ASP A 374 -13.90 -29.29 26.38
CA ASP A 374 -13.95 -30.69 25.94
C ASP A 374 -14.29 -31.67 27.09
N GLY A 375 -14.85 -31.16 28.19
CA GLY A 375 -15.38 -31.97 29.29
C GLY A 375 -16.89 -32.20 29.14
N PRO A 376 -17.42 -33.40 29.44
CA PRO A 376 -18.86 -33.59 29.58
C PRO A 376 -19.41 -32.60 30.62
N PRO A 377 -20.62 -32.04 30.40
CA PRO A 377 -21.23 -31.12 31.34
C PRO A 377 -21.23 -31.76 32.74
N PRO A 378 -20.82 -31.04 33.79
CA PRO A 378 -20.85 -31.60 35.13
C PRO A 378 -22.29 -32.07 35.44
N PRO A 379 -22.45 -33.24 36.08
CA PRO A 379 -23.78 -33.76 36.40
C PRO A 379 -24.53 -32.74 37.25
N ASP A 380 -25.81 -32.55 36.93
CA ASP A 380 -26.77 -31.73 37.68
C ASP A 380 -26.82 -32.22 39.13
N GLY A 381 -25.94 -31.66 39.96
CA GLY A 381 -25.85 -31.94 41.38
C GLY A 381 -26.49 -30.79 42.15
N ASP A 382 -27.60 -31.09 42.83
CA ASP A 382 -28.36 -30.23 43.75
C ASP A 382 -27.56 -29.78 45.00
N ALA A 383 -26.39 -29.18 44.77
CA ALA A 383 -25.46 -28.79 45.83
C ALA A 383 -25.15 -27.29 45.78
N ASP A 384 -26.16 -26.44 45.98
CA ASP A 384 -25.92 -25.08 46.50
C ASP A 384 -27.22 -24.47 47.06
N ALA A 385 -27.54 -24.83 48.31
CA ALA A 385 -28.62 -24.21 49.09
C ALA A 385 -28.12 -23.48 50.36
N ASN A 386 -26.81 -23.19 50.47
CA ASN A 386 -26.26 -22.58 51.69
C ASN A 386 -25.07 -21.62 51.50
N ARG A 387 -25.01 -20.94 50.35
CA ARG A 387 -24.04 -19.85 50.10
C ARG A 387 -24.68 -18.46 50.23
N ASP A 388 -25.41 -18.23 51.32
CA ASP A 388 -25.90 -16.91 51.75
C ASP A 388 -24.80 -16.10 52.46
N GLY A 389 -23.62 -16.01 51.84
CA GLY A 389 -22.63 -15.00 52.20
C GLY A 389 -22.87 -13.77 51.33
N PRO A 390 -22.77 -12.53 51.85
CA PRO A 390 -22.77 -11.33 51.02
C PRO A 390 -21.52 -11.38 50.14
N SER A 391 -21.65 -11.99 48.97
CA SER A 391 -20.64 -11.95 47.94
C SER A 391 -20.55 -10.50 47.49
N GLY A 392 -19.62 -9.78 48.11
CA GLY A 392 -19.24 -8.40 47.78
C GLY A 392 -18.56 -8.36 46.42
N ARG A 393 -19.23 -8.88 45.38
CA ARG A 393 -18.84 -8.62 44.01
C ARG A 393 -19.00 -7.11 43.83
N PRO A 394 -17.91 -6.38 43.57
CA PRO A 394 -18.03 -4.96 43.31
C PRO A 394 -19.07 -4.78 42.19
N PRO A 395 -19.97 -3.77 42.30
CA PRO A 395 -20.96 -3.52 41.28
C PRO A 395 -20.26 -3.46 39.93
N GLY A 396 -20.79 -4.21 38.95
CA GLY A 396 -20.22 -4.25 37.60
C GLY A 396 -20.11 -2.84 37.02
N PRO A 397 -19.19 -2.60 36.08
CA PRO A 397 -19.06 -1.30 35.44
C PRO A 397 -20.41 -0.88 34.86
N VAL A 398 -20.83 0.34 35.20
CA VAL A 398 -22.07 0.93 34.67
C VAL A 398 -21.90 1.07 33.16
N ARG A 399 -22.72 0.33 32.41
CA ARG A 399 -22.72 0.42 30.94
C ARG A 399 -23.66 1.56 30.54
N LEU A 400 -23.13 2.54 29.83
CA LEU A 400 -23.97 3.56 29.19
C LEU A 400 -24.82 2.92 28.09
N ARG A 401 -25.98 3.53 27.82
CA ARG A 401 -26.81 3.14 26.68
C ARG A 401 -26.01 3.36 25.39
N ARG A 402 -26.12 2.41 24.46
CA ARG A 402 -25.51 2.54 23.15
C ARG A 402 -26.16 3.66 22.35
N VAL A 403 -25.41 4.15 21.37
CA VAL A 403 -25.94 5.03 20.34
C VAL A 403 -27.02 4.28 19.54
N THR A 404 -28.21 4.86 19.49
CA THR A 404 -29.41 4.37 18.82
C THR A 404 -29.44 4.77 17.35
N GLU A 405 -30.30 4.13 16.55
CA GLU A 405 -30.46 4.43 15.12
C GLU A 405 -30.96 5.87 14.89
N ASP A 406 -31.88 6.35 15.74
CA ASP A 406 -32.37 7.74 15.70
C ASP A 406 -31.23 8.75 15.94
N GLU A 407 -30.33 8.44 16.87
CA GLU A 407 -29.15 9.27 17.14
C GLU A 407 -28.20 9.30 15.93
N TYR A 408 -27.99 8.16 15.24
CA TYR A 408 -27.23 8.16 13.99
C TYR A 408 -27.92 8.94 12.87
N SER A 409 -29.25 8.95 12.81
CA SER A 409 -29.97 9.83 11.88
C SER A 409 -29.73 11.31 12.18
N VAL A 410 -29.64 11.69 13.46
CA VAL A 410 -29.25 13.06 13.85
C VAL A 410 -27.82 13.34 13.43
N LEU A 411 -26.89 12.42 13.66
CA LEU A 411 -25.49 12.56 13.22
C LEU A 411 -25.40 12.78 11.71
N ARG A 412 -26.12 11.98 10.92
CA ARG A 412 -26.16 12.11 9.46
C ARG A 412 -26.55 13.53 9.04
N SER A 413 -27.52 14.15 9.70
CA SER A 413 -27.95 15.52 9.39
C SER A 413 -26.92 16.60 9.71
N MET A 414 -25.91 16.31 10.54
CA MET A 414 -24.85 17.25 10.94
C MET A 414 -23.60 17.16 10.05
N LEU A 415 -23.48 16.10 9.26
CA LEU A 415 -22.37 15.89 8.34
C LEU A 415 -22.34 16.97 7.27
N ASP A 416 -21.12 17.34 6.86
CA ASP A 416 -20.91 18.18 5.69
C ASP A 416 -21.28 17.44 4.39
N LYS A 417 -21.34 18.19 3.29
CA LYS A 417 -21.79 17.67 1.99
C LYS A 417 -20.86 16.56 1.46
N ASP A 418 -19.56 16.66 1.71
CA ASP A 418 -18.57 15.72 1.17
C ASP A 418 -18.61 14.41 1.97
N ALA A 419 -18.76 14.49 3.29
CA ALA A 419 -19.04 13.36 4.15
C ALA A 419 -20.38 12.68 3.80
N LEU A 420 -21.45 13.44 3.53
CA LEU A 420 -22.73 12.88 3.06
C LEU A 420 -22.59 12.16 1.71
N MET A 421 -21.86 12.76 0.76
CA MET A 421 -21.60 12.14 -0.54
C MET A 421 -20.82 10.82 -0.39
N THR A 422 -19.84 10.78 0.52
CA THR A 422 -19.04 9.58 0.80
C THR A 422 -19.88 8.49 1.49
N LEU A 423 -20.71 8.89 2.46
CA LEU A 423 -21.63 7.99 3.15
C LEU A 423 -22.66 7.40 2.18
N ASP A 424 -23.26 8.22 1.33
CA ASP A 424 -24.23 7.79 0.32
C ASP A 424 -23.55 6.90 -0.73
N ALA A 425 -22.31 7.18 -1.14
CA ALA A 425 -21.54 6.31 -2.05
C ALA A 425 -21.33 4.92 -1.44
N LEU A 426 -21.04 4.83 -0.14
CA LEU A 426 -20.83 3.58 0.57
C LEU A 426 -22.12 2.80 0.87
N THR A 427 -23.28 3.46 0.88
CA THR A 427 -24.52 2.88 1.44
C THR A 427 -25.68 2.82 0.46
N SER A 428 -25.58 3.49 -0.69
CA SER A 428 -26.65 3.64 -1.69
C SER A 428 -27.23 2.34 -2.24
N TYR A 429 -26.53 1.21 -2.12
CA TYR A 429 -26.94 -0.08 -2.72
C TYR A 429 -27.15 -1.22 -1.73
N SER A 430 -26.99 -0.97 -0.44
CA SER A 430 -27.62 -1.87 0.52
C SER A 430 -29.14 -1.80 0.28
N THR A 431 -29.79 -2.95 0.16
CA THR A 431 -31.25 -3.06 -0.09
C THR A 431 -32.01 -2.11 0.82
N GLN A 432 -33.22 -1.65 0.48
CA GLN A 432 -33.95 -0.66 1.29
C GLN A 432 -33.95 -0.95 2.82
N PHE A 433 -33.91 -2.23 3.22
CA PHE A 433 -33.76 -2.67 4.61
C PHE A 433 -32.31 -2.77 5.11
N ALA A 434 -31.34 -3.14 4.25
CA ALA A 434 -29.93 -3.08 4.58
C ALA A 434 -29.35 -1.65 4.54
N GLY A 435 -30.03 -0.72 3.87
CA GLY A 435 -29.73 0.71 3.71
C GLY A 435 -29.33 1.38 5.02
N GLU A 436 -30.28 1.44 5.93
CA GLU A 436 -30.13 2.11 7.21
C GLU A 436 -29.11 1.40 8.09
N THR A 437 -29.06 0.07 8.05
CA THR A 437 -28.06 -0.69 8.84
C THR A 437 -26.64 -0.47 8.34
N ALA A 438 -26.42 -0.37 7.03
CA ALA A 438 -25.12 -0.02 6.44
C ALA A 438 -24.74 1.42 6.79
N VAL A 439 -25.67 2.38 6.66
CA VAL A 439 -25.46 3.77 7.08
C VAL A 439 -25.04 3.84 8.55
N ASN A 440 -25.77 3.17 9.44
CA ASN A 440 -25.48 3.18 10.86
C ASN A 440 -24.13 2.51 11.16
N ALA A 441 -23.77 1.43 10.45
CA ALA A 441 -22.47 0.78 10.60
C ALA A 441 -21.31 1.67 10.13
N THR A 442 -21.45 2.38 9.00
CA THR A 442 -20.45 3.33 8.51
C THR A 442 -20.31 4.52 9.46
N LEU A 443 -21.42 5.12 9.90
CA LEU A 443 -21.41 6.21 10.88
C LEU A 443 -20.80 5.79 12.22
N ARG A 444 -21.07 4.57 12.69
CA ARG A 444 -20.43 3.99 13.86
C ARG A 444 -18.91 3.90 13.68
N THR A 445 -18.47 3.42 12.52
CA THR A 445 -17.03 3.35 12.20
C THR A 445 -16.39 4.74 12.24
N TRP A 446 -17.04 5.73 11.63
CA TRP A 446 -16.53 7.11 11.62
C TRP A 446 -16.49 7.71 13.02
N ALA A 447 -17.49 7.42 13.85
CA ALA A 447 -17.52 7.80 15.25
C ALA A 447 -16.37 7.16 16.05
N GLN A 448 -16.12 5.86 15.85
CA GLN A 448 -14.99 5.17 16.50
C GLN A 448 -13.63 5.74 16.06
N GLU A 449 -13.48 6.08 14.78
CA GLU A 449 -12.25 6.68 14.27
C GLU A 449 -12.09 8.13 14.75
N SER A 450 -13.17 8.89 14.89
CA SER A 450 -13.14 10.24 15.45
C SER A 450 -12.63 10.23 16.90
N VAL A 451 -13.13 9.30 17.72
CA VAL A 451 -12.62 9.08 19.09
C VAL A 451 -11.15 8.63 19.06
N ARG A 452 -10.77 7.77 18.11
CA ARG A 452 -9.38 7.30 17.95
C ARG A 452 -8.41 8.44 17.66
N ARG A 453 -8.77 9.32 16.74
CA ARG A 453 -7.99 10.51 16.37
C ARG A 453 -7.82 11.43 17.57
N HIS A 454 -8.88 11.66 18.35
CA HIS A 454 -8.77 12.48 19.55
C HIS A 454 -7.91 11.84 20.65
N ILE A 455 -7.96 10.51 20.82
CA ILE A 455 -6.98 9.80 21.69
C ILE A 455 -5.56 10.01 21.19
N ALA A 456 -5.32 9.93 19.87
CA ALA A 456 -4.01 10.14 19.29
C ALA A 456 -3.53 11.59 19.48
N GLU A 457 -4.43 12.56 19.32
CA GLU A 457 -4.19 13.98 19.56
C GLU A 457 -3.80 14.25 21.02
N LEU A 458 -4.55 13.74 22.00
CA LEU A 458 -4.22 13.85 23.42
C LEU A 458 -2.89 13.18 23.78
N ARG A 459 -2.53 12.10 23.09
CA ARG A 459 -1.21 11.46 23.25
C ARG A 459 -0.09 12.30 22.66
N ASN A 460 -0.38 13.10 21.64
CA ASN A 460 0.60 13.94 20.95
C ASN A 460 0.72 15.35 21.56
N HIS A 461 -0.35 15.89 22.16
CA HIS A 461 -0.41 17.15 22.94
C HIS A 461 0.36 17.13 24.27
N ASP A 462 1.24 16.15 24.44
CA ASP A 462 2.20 16.19 25.53
C ASP A 462 3.29 17.21 25.14
N ASP A 463 2.95 18.49 25.32
CA ASP A 463 3.82 19.67 25.09
C ASP A 463 5.12 19.63 25.91
N SER A 464 5.25 18.65 26.81
CA SER A 464 6.49 18.41 27.53
C SER A 464 7.61 18.14 26.53
N THR A 465 8.59 19.05 26.54
CA THR A 465 9.84 18.87 25.83
C THR A 465 10.51 17.58 26.29
N VAL A 466 11.36 17.00 25.45
CA VAL A 466 12.16 15.80 25.80
C VAL A 466 12.87 15.98 27.16
N LEU A 467 13.32 17.20 27.42
CA LEU A 467 13.95 17.59 28.67
C LEU A 467 12.97 17.58 29.85
N GLU A 468 11.78 18.16 29.72
CA GLU A 468 10.75 18.10 30.77
C GLU A 468 10.32 16.68 31.07
N ARG A 469 10.15 15.83 30.04
CA ARG A 469 9.86 14.40 30.21
C ARG A 469 10.94 13.66 30.98
N TYR A 470 12.19 14.00 30.71
CA TYR A 470 13.34 13.44 31.41
C TYR A 470 13.45 13.97 32.86
N LEU A 471 13.15 15.24 33.08
CA LEU A 471 13.16 15.87 34.41
C LEU A 471 12.02 15.39 35.30
N ASP A 472 10.87 15.06 34.71
CA ASP A 472 9.72 14.51 35.42
C ASP A 472 9.80 12.99 35.62
N TYR A 473 10.83 12.32 35.10
CA TYR A 473 11.02 10.87 35.22
C TYR A 473 11.10 10.42 36.69
N ASP A 474 11.79 11.19 37.55
CA ASP A 474 11.90 10.91 39.00
C ASP A 474 10.59 11.17 39.78
N LYS A 475 9.69 12.00 39.23
CA LYS A 475 8.45 12.40 39.92
C LYS A 475 7.33 11.39 39.72
N ASP A 476 7.41 10.58 38.69
CA ASP A 476 6.37 9.63 38.34
C ASP A 476 6.73 8.25 38.91
N SER A 477 6.27 8.00 40.14
CA SER A 477 6.50 6.77 40.91
C SER A 477 6.03 5.48 40.22
N ARG A 478 5.41 5.59 39.04
CA ARG A 478 4.96 4.46 38.21
C ARG A 478 6.10 3.78 37.45
N PHE A 479 7.23 4.44 37.25
CA PHE A 479 8.31 3.90 36.40
C PHE A 479 9.26 2.92 37.09
N GLY A 480 9.22 2.80 38.43
CA GLY A 480 9.95 1.77 39.20
C GLY A 480 11.48 1.77 39.05
N GLU A 481 12.02 2.69 38.26
CA GLU A 481 13.42 2.88 37.89
C GLU A 481 13.72 4.37 38.12
N ASP A 482 14.69 4.69 38.97
CA ASP A 482 15.16 6.08 39.17
C ASP A 482 15.78 6.60 37.88
N ARG A 483 15.73 7.93 37.63
CA ARG A 483 16.43 8.56 36.49
C ARG A 483 17.91 8.17 36.44
N ASP A 484 18.53 7.95 37.60
CA ASP A 484 19.91 7.46 37.71
C ASP A 484 20.13 6.13 36.96
N THR A 485 19.12 5.26 36.89
CA THR A 485 19.21 4.00 36.12
C THR A 485 18.99 4.19 34.63
N LEU A 486 18.21 5.20 34.25
CA LEU A 486 18.00 5.62 32.86
C LEU A 486 19.28 6.28 32.31
N ASP A 487 19.96 7.08 33.11
CA ASP A 487 21.20 7.78 32.77
C ASP A 487 22.37 6.84 32.48
N LEU A 488 22.32 5.64 33.06
CA LEU A 488 23.29 4.57 32.80
C LEU A 488 23.00 3.80 31.49
N GLN A 489 21.87 4.04 30.84
CA GLN A 489 21.54 3.40 29.56
C GLN A 489 22.21 4.12 28.38
N SER A 490 22.31 3.44 27.23
CA SER A 490 22.79 4.07 26.01
C SER A 490 21.86 5.21 25.54
N PRO A 491 22.37 6.25 24.85
CA PRO A 491 21.55 7.35 24.36
C PRO A 491 20.35 6.91 23.49
N SER A 492 20.51 5.85 22.71
CA SER A 492 19.42 5.26 21.91
C SER A 492 18.33 4.64 22.78
N ARG A 493 18.71 4.02 23.91
CA ARG A 493 17.77 3.44 24.86
C ARG A 493 17.11 4.50 25.73
N ILE A 494 17.83 5.55 26.14
CA ILE A 494 17.26 6.74 26.79
C ILE A 494 16.21 7.39 25.89
N LYS A 495 16.54 7.62 24.61
CA LYS A 495 15.59 8.14 23.62
C LYS A 495 14.39 7.22 23.46
N LYS A 496 14.60 5.92 23.29
CA LYS A 496 13.50 4.96 23.20
C LYS A 496 12.61 4.97 24.45
N GLU A 497 13.19 5.07 25.65
CA GLU A 497 12.43 5.05 26.89
C GLU A 497 11.63 6.35 27.08
N ILE A 498 12.21 7.50 26.77
CA ILE A 498 11.54 8.81 26.90
C ILE A 498 10.46 9.00 25.82
N PHE A 499 10.71 8.52 24.59
CA PHE A 499 9.81 8.72 23.45
C PHE A 499 8.78 7.60 23.27
N ASP A 500 9.14 6.34 23.50
CA ASP A 500 8.26 5.19 23.21
C ASP A 500 7.57 4.60 24.45
N ARG A 501 8.10 4.74 25.69
CA ARG A 501 7.52 4.02 26.85
C ARG A 501 6.13 4.52 27.27
N ARG A 502 5.81 5.83 27.11
CA ARG A 502 4.42 6.34 27.26
C ARG A 502 3.43 5.79 26.22
N ARG A 503 3.88 5.35 25.03
CA ARG A 503 3.00 4.64 24.07
C ARG A 503 2.60 3.24 24.58
N PHE A 504 3.39 2.64 25.48
CA PHE A 504 3.15 1.30 26.01
C PHE A 504 2.39 1.29 27.34
N ASP A 505 2.48 2.30 28.19
CA ASP A 505 1.83 2.26 29.52
C ASP A 505 0.31 2.44 29.52
N PHE A 506 -0.28 2.94 28.43
CA PHE A 506 -1.74 2.84 28.22
C PHE A 506 -2.21 1.41 27.88
N ARG A 507 -1.30 0.43 27.77
CA ARG A 507 -1.62 -0.99 27.52
C ARG A 507 -1.64 -1.86 28.79
N ARG A 508 -1.37 -1.31 29.98
CA ARG A 508 -1.39 -2.04 31.25
C ARG A 508 -2.57 -1.68 32.14
#